data_AF-A0A1L6ZLM4-F1
#
_entry.id   AF-A0A1L6ZLM4-F1
#
_cell.length_a   1.000
_cell.length_b   1.000
_cell.length_c   1.000
_cell.angle_alpha   90.00
_cell.angle_beta   90.00
_cell.angle_gamma   90.00
#
_symmetry.space_group_name_H-M   'P 1'
#
loop_
_entity.id
_entity.type
_entity.pdbx_description
1 polymer ?
#
loop_
_entity_poly.entity_id
_entity_poly.type
_entity_poly.pdbx_seq_one_letter_code
_entity_poly.pdbx_strand_id
1 'polypeptide(L)' 'MNLNFWVLALFYKWATTAMVKQAMIFNDCTVDELEEGVVAEYVTHDQYKEITGEQYEA' A
#
# COMPACT_ATOMS: atom_id res chain seq x y z
N MET A 1 -0.93 3.72 15.79
CA MET A 1 -1.64 3.68 14.50
C MET A 1 -1.82 2.23 14.12
N ASN A 2 -3.01 1.82 13.69
CA ASN A 2 -3.23 0.48 13.14
C ASN A 2 -3.14 0.62 11.62
N LEU A 3 -2.06 0.10 11.04
CA LEU A 3 -1.89 0.07 9.58
C LEU A 3 -2.90 -0.90 8.97
N ASN A 4 -3.32 -0.61 7.74
CA ASN A 4 -4.22 -1.49 6.99
C ASN A 4 -3.59 -2.89 6.80
N PHE A 5 -4.44 -3.92 6.76
CA PHE A 5 -4.01 -5.30 6.56
C PHE A 5 -3.16 -5.49 5.30
N TRP A 6 -3.51 -4.83 4.19
CA TRP A 6 -2.82 -4.98 2.92
C TRP A 6 -1.43 -4.35 2.92
N VAL A 7 -1.22 -3.28 3.69
CA VAL A 7 0.11 -2.68 3.94
C VAL A 7 1.01 -3.70 4.64
N LEU A 8 0.50 -4.32 5.71
CA LEU A 8 1.24 -5.34 6.45
C LEU A 8 1.47 -6.59 5.61
N ALA A 9 0.46 -7.04 4.87
CA ALA A 9 0.55 -8.21 3.99
C ALA A 9 1.59 -8.00 2.88
N LEU A 10 1.71 -6.78 2.35
CA LEU A 10 2.74 -6.43 1.37
C LEU A 10 4.14 -6.48 2.00
N PHE A 11 4.32 -5.88 3.18
CA PHE A 11 5.60 -5.86 3.90
C PHE A 11 6.08 -7.27 4.28
N TYR A 12 5.20 -8.10 4.83
CA TYR A 12 5.48 -9.49 5.19
C TYR A 12 5.51 -10.45 3.98
N LYS A 13 5.31 -9.94 2.76
CA LYS A 13 5.31 -10.71 1.50
C LYS A 13 4.22 -11.79 1.45
N TRP A 14 3.11 -11.58 2.16
CA TRP A 14 1.89 -12.41 2.05
C TRP A 14 1.03 -12.00 0.86
N ALA A 15 1.18 -10.76 0.39
CA ALA A 15 0.54 -10.22 -0.80
C ALA A 15 1.58 -9.59 -1.75
N THR A 16 1.20 -9.46 -3.01
CA THR A 16 1.96 -8.70 -4.01
C THR A 16 1.32 -7.33 -4.24
N THR A 17 2.06 -6.39 -4.84
CA THR A 17 1.56 -5.08 -5.28
C THR A 17 0.32 -5.20 -6.19
N ALA A 18 0.27 -6.21 -7.07
CA ALA A 18 -0.89 -6.49 -7.90
C ALA A 18 -2.13 -6.88 -7.07
N MET A 19 -1.96 -7.65 -5.98
CA MET A 19 -3.06 -8.00 -5.08
C MET A 19 -3.53 -6.79 -4.28
N VAL A 20 -2.61 -5.94 -3.79
CA VAL A 20 -2.97 -4.70 -3.09
C VAL A 20 -3.71 -3.75 -4.03
N LYS A 21 -3.29 -3.65 -5.29
CA LYS A 21 -3.99 -2.87 -6.32
C LYS A 21 -5.42 -3.36 -6.55
N GLN A 22 -5.64 -4.67 -6.54
CA GLN A 22 -6.99 -5.23 -6.59
C GLN A 22 -7.78 -4.91 -5.32
N ALA A 23 -7.15 -5.00 -4.13
CA ALA A 23 -7.79 -4.63 -2.87
C ALA A 23 -8.29 -3.18 -2.87
N MET A 24 -7.56 -2.27 -3.50
CA MET A 24 -8.01 -0.88 -3.68
C MET A 24 -9.28 -0.77 -4.55
N ILE A 25 -9.44 -1.61 -5.58
CA ILE A 25 -10.66 -1.64 -6.41
C ILE A 25 -11.88 -2.04 -5.57
N PHE A 26 -11.68 -2.88 -4.55
CA PHE A 26 -12.74 -3.32 -3.64
C PHE A 26 -12.91 -2.43 -2.39
N ASN A 27 -12.17 -1.31 -2.30
CA ASN A 27 -12.10 -0.45 -1.11
C ASN A 27 -11.61 -1.15 0.17
N ASP A 28 -10.86 -2.25 0.04
CA ASP A 28 -10.23 -2.92 1.19
C ASP A 28 -8.94 -2.22 1.66
N CYS A 29 -8.38 -1.35 0.82
CA CYS A 29 -7.22 -0.51 1.12
C CYS A 29 -7.41 0.82 0.37
N THR A 30 -7.33 1.94 1.07
CA THR A 30 -7.38 3.28 0.45
C THR A 30 -5.98 3.80 0.12
N VAL A 31 -5.91 4.86 -0.68
CA VAL A 31 -4.64 5.57 -0.96
C VAL A 31 -4.06 6.09 0.35
N ASP A 32 -4.84 6.77 1.18
CA ASP A 32 -4.42 7.30 2.48
C ASP A 32 -3.83 6.21 3.39
N GLU A 33 -4.46 5.03 3.45
CA GLU A 33 -3.94 3.89 4.22
C GLU A 33 -2.61 3.36 3.66
N LEU A 34 -2.43 3.42 2.35
CA LEU A 34 -1.17 3.05 1.70
C LEU A 34 -0.08 4.11 1.96
N GLU A 35 -0.43 5.40 1.98
CA GLU A 35 0.45 6.51 2.34
C GLU A 35 0.88 6.42 3.81
N GLU A 36 -0.01 6.07 4.73
CA GLU A 36 0.36 5.75 6.12
C GLU A 36 1.41 4.62 6.17
N GLY A 37 1.27 3.62 5.28
CA GLY A 37 2.25 2.56 5.10
C GLY A 37 3.60 3.06 4.58
N VAL A 38 3.61 4.07 3.71
CA VAL A 38 4.85 4.72 3.24
C VAL A 38 5.52 5.51 4.37
N VAL A 39 4.76 6.35 5.08
CA VAL A 39 5.24 7.15 6.23
C VAL A 39 5.80 6.27 7.34
N ALA A 40 5.18 5.11 7.57
CA ALA A 40 5.63 4.14 8.56
C ALA A 40 6.76 3.21 8.07
N GLU A 41 7.28 3.41 6.84
CA GLU A 41 8.34 2.62 6.21
C GLU A 41 7.99 1.13 5.94
N TYR A 42 6.70 0.81 5.85
CA TYR A 42 6.20 -0.53 5.48
C TYR A 42 5.99 -0.70 3.96
N VAL A 43 5.86 0.40 3.23
CA VAL A 43 5.70 0.42 1.77
C VAL A 43 6.77 1.32 1.17
N THR A 44 7.48 0.82 0.17
CA THR A 44 8.49 1.64 -0.53
C THR A 44 7.82 2.58 -1.54
N HIS A 45 8.49 3.67 -1.91
CA HIS A 45 7.98 4.59 -2.94
C HIS A 45 7.75 3.89 -4.29
N ASP A 46 8.58 2.91 -4.64
CA ASP A 46 8.39 2.09 -5.85
C ASP A 46 7.14 1.22 -5.75
N GLN A 47 6.89 0.58 -4.61
CA GLN A 47 5.67 -0.20 -4.38
C GLN A 47 4.42 0.68 -4.43
N TYR A 48 4.47 1.84 -3.78
CA TYR A 48 3.40 2.83 -3.84
C TYR A 48 3.06 3.19 -5.28
N LYS A 49 4.08 3.59 -6.06
CA LYS A 49 3.93 3.95 -7.47
C LYS A 49 3.39 2.81 -8.33
N GLU A 50 3.80 1.57 -8.07
CA GLU A 50 3.28 0.41 -8.81
C GLU A 50 1.79 0.14 -8.51
N ILE A 51 1.38 0.36 -7.27
CA ILE A 51 0.01 0.14 -6.79
C ILE A 51 -0.92 1.25 -7.29
N THR A 52 -0.60 2.52 -6.99
CA THR A 52 -1.45 3.68 -7.28
C THR A 52 -1.27 4.20 -8.70
N GLY A 53 -0.08 4.01 -9.29
CA GLY A 53 0.32 4.64 -10.55
C GLY A 53 0.87 6.06 -10.38
N GLU A 54 0.87 6.59 -9.16
CA GLU A 54 1.26 7.96 -8.85
C GLU A 54 2.59 7.99 -8.09
N GLN A 55 3.36 9.06 -8.27
CA GLN A 55 4.57 9.25 -7.48
C GLN A 55 4.16 9.75 -6.10
N TYR A 56 4.69 9.15 -5.04
CA TYR A 56 4.43 9.63 -3.68
C TYR A 56 4.98 11.05 -3.52
N GLU A 57 4.10 12.01 -3.22
CA GLU A 57 4.43 13.39 -2.90
C GLU A 57 4.21 13.60 -1.40
N ALA A 58 5.31 13.78 -0.66
CA ALA A 58 5.32 13.92 0.80
C ALA A 58 4.89 15.31 1.29
#